data_AF-A0A6V8LT05-F1
#
_entry.id   AF-A0A6V8LT05-F1
#
_cell.length_a   1.000
_cell.length_b   1.000
_cell.length_c   1.000
_cell.angle_alpha   90.00
_cell.angle_beta   90.00
_cell.angle_gamma   90.00
#
_symmetry.space_group_name_H-M   'P 1'
#
loop_
_entity.id
_entity.type
_entity.pdbx_description
1 polymer ?
#
loop_
_entity_poly.entity_id
_entity_poly.type
_entity_poly.pdbx_seq_one_letter_code
_entity_poly.pdbx_strand_id
1 'polypeptide(L)' 'MTTTEKDAKFRFCPLLTTPEGKMRFCQGAQCMMWRWCGEEEGAEAPGFCGLASAPAALSRRQAGGFLRAEPRKEPENPFG' A
#
# COMPACT_ATOMS: atom_id res chain seq x y z
N MET A 1 10.32 -0.54 7.81
CA MET A 1 10.84 -1.53 8.77
C MET A 1 10.83 -2.88 8.08
N THR A 2 12.00 -3.40 7.73
CA THR A 2 12.15 -4.71 7.07
C THR A 2 12.03 -5.83 8.10
N THR A 3 11.41 -6.95 7.73
CA THR A 3 11.19 -8.13 8.59
C THR A 3 10.96 -9.37 7.72
N THR A 4 11.02 -10.58 8.28
CA THR A 4 10.61 -11.79 7.55
C THR A 4 9.08 -11.89 7.45
N GLU A 5 8.55 -12.60 6.46
CA GLU A 5 7.11 -12.83 6.33
C GLU A 5 6.53 -13.55 7.56
N LYS A 6 7.27 -14.52 8.09
CA LYS A 6 6.93 -15.26 9.30
C LYS A 6 6.75 -14.33 10.48
N ASP A 7 7.73 -13.46 10.74
CA ASP A 7 7.65 -12.50 11.84
C ASP A 7 6.53 -11.49 11.64
N ALA A 8 6.26 -11.09 10.39
CA ALA A 8 5.16 -10.19 10.08
C ALA A 8 3.80 -10.81 10.46
N LYS A 9 3.58 -12.09 10.16
CA LYS A 9 2.34 -12.80 10.50
C LYS A 9 2.07 -12.91 11.99
N PHE A 10 3.09 -12.79 12.85
CA PHE A 10 2.92 -12.75 14.31
C PHE A 10 2.62 -11.34 14.86
N ARG A 11 2.54 -10.32 14.00
CA ARG A 11 2.20 -8.94 14.41
C ARG A 11 0.74 -8.61 14.09
N PHE A 12 0.11 -7.84 14.98
CA PHE A 12 -1.22 -7.28 14.72
C PHE A 12 -1.17 -6.20 13.63
N CYS A 13 -2.11 -6.25 12.70
CA CYS A 13 -2.25 -5.29 11.63
C CYS A 13 -3.33 -4.25 12.01
N PRO A 14 -2.98 -2.96 12.16
CA PRO A 14 -3.95 -1.92 12.53
C PRO A 14 -4.98 -1.63 11.43
N LEU A 15 -4.72 -2.09 10.20
CA LEU A 15 -5.62 -1.94 9.05
C LEU A 15 -6.54 -3.14 8.84
N LEU A 16 -6.33 -4.22 9.62
CA LEU A 16 -7.08 -5.45 9.50
C LEU A 16 -7.86 -5.67 10.79
N THR A 17 -9.07 -5.13 10.85
CA THR A 17 -9.95 -5.25 12.01
C THR A 17 -11.16 -6.13 11.70
N THR A 18 -11.65 -6.84 12.71
CA THR A 18 -12.98 -7.48 12.64
C THR A 18 -14.07 -6.41 12.72
N PRO A 19 -15.32 -6.74 12.36
CA PRO A 19 -16.46 -5.85 12.57
C PRO A 19 -16.63 -5.40 14.03
N GLU A 20 -16.19 -6.21 14.99
CA GLU A 20 -16.20 -5.92 16.42
C GLU A 20 -15.00 -5.07 16.88
N GLY A 21 -14.18 -4.57 15.95
CA GLY A 21 -13.06 -3.67 16.22
C GLY A 21 -11.80 -4.37 16.75
N LYS A 22 -11.72 -5.70 16.71
CA LYS A 22 -10.52 -6.44 17.15
C LYS A 22 -9.49 -6.48 16.03
N MET A 23 -8.23 -6.22 16.36
CA MET A 23 -7.13 -6.34 15.40
C MET A 23 -6.87 -7.81 15.06
N ARG A 24 -6.57 -8.07 13.78
CA ARG A 24 -6.13 -9.37 13.27
C ARG A 24 -4.63 -9.36 13.01
N PHE A 25 -4.05 -10.56 12.95
CA PHE A 25 -2.67 -10.74 12.52
C PHE A 25 -2.45 -10.33 11.06
N CYS A 26 -1.22 -9.89 10.74
CA CYS A 26 -0.84 -9.60 9.36
C CYS A 26 -0.98 -10.85 8.48
N GLN A 27 -1.39 -10.66 7.23
CA GLN A 27 -1.52 -11.78 6.29
C GLN A 27 -0.22 -12.09 5.53
N GLY A 28 0.87 -11.34 5.76
CA GLY A 28 2.15 -11.55 5.07
C GLY A 28 1.99 -11.45 3.55
N ALA A 29 2.51 -12.43 2.81
CA ALA A 29 2.45 -12.46 1.35
C ALA A 29 1.03 -12.52 0.76
N GLN A 30 0.02 -12.93 1.54
CA GLN A 30 -1.38 -12.88 1.13
C GLN A 30 -1.95 -11.45 1.17
N CYS A 31 -1.27 -10.51 1.83
CA CYS A 31 -1.64 -9.11 1.85
C CYS A 31 -1.11 -8.40 0.60
N MET A 32 -2.00 -7.71 -0.13
CA MET A 32 -1.62 -6.89 -1.31
C MET A 32 -0.63 -5.75 -1.01
N MET A 33 -0.34 -5.48 0.26
CA MET A 33 0.60 -4.45 0.70
C MET A 33 1.98 -5.00 1.09
N TRP A 34 2.17 -6.33 1.12
CA TRP A 34 3.47 -6.94 1.37
C TRP A 34 4.39 -6.82 0.16
N ARG A 35 5.66 -6.49 0.38
CA ARG A 35 6.67 -6.35 -0.68
C ARG A 35 7.93 -7.08 -0.26
N TRP A 36 8.46 -7.92 -1.13
CA TRP A 36 9.74 -8.59 -0.94
C TRP A 36 10.89 -7.62 -1.19
N CYS A 37 11.99 -7.78 -0.45
CA CYS A 37 13.20 -6.97 -0.63
C CYS A 37 14.17 -7.52 -1.68
N GLY A 38 13.98 -8.77 -2.10
CA GLY A 38 14.83 -9.44 -3.10
C GLY A 38 14.00 -10.35 -4.01
N GLU A 39 14.69 -11.23 -4.71
CA GLU A 39 14.07 -12.19 -5.64
C GLU A 39 13.49 -13.42 -4.92
N GLU A 40 13.87 -13.64 -3.66
CA GLU A 40 13.38 -14.76 -2.86
C GLU A 40 12.00 -14.45 -2.26
N GLU A 41 11.09 -15.40 -2.38
CA GLU A 41 9.77 -15.39 -1.75
C GLU A 41 9.67 -16.55 -0.75
N GLY A 42 9.12 -16.28 0.44
CA GLY A 42 8.86 -17.31 1.43
C GLY A 42 8.85 -16.82 2.87
N ALA A 43 8.54 -17.74 3.79
CA ALA A 43 8.34 -17.42 5.21
C ALA A 43 9.54 -16.71 5.86
N GLU A 44 10.75 -17.13 5.51
CA GLU A 44 12.00 -16.57 6.06
C GLU A 44 12.58 -15.46 5.16
N ALA A 45 11.99 -15.20 3.99
CA ALA A 45 12.49 -14.19 3.07
C ALA A 45 12.23 -12.77 3.61
N PRO A 46 13.18 -11.83 3.42
CA PRO A 46 13.02 -10.47 3.90
C PRO A 46 12.00 -9.70 3.05
N GLY A 47 11.12 -8.99 3.73
CA GLY A 47 10.15 -8.11 3.11
C GLY A 47 9.72 -6.97 4.02
N PHE A 48 8.74 -6.20 3.58
CA PHE A 48 8.19 -5.09 4.32
C PHE A 48 6.73 -4.84 3.96
N CYS A 49 6.00 -4.23 4.88
CA CYS A 49 4.66 -3.70 4.59
C CYS A 49 4.78 -2.31 3.96
N GLY A 50 4.21 -2.14 2.77
CA GLY A 50 4.20 -0.86 2.04
C GLY A 50 3.52 0.27 2.82
N LEU A 51 2.53 -0.04 3.65
CA LEU A 51 1.83 0.94 4.50
C LEU A 51 2.46 1.15 5.88
N ALA A 52 3.35 0.25 6.31
CA ALA A 52 4.15 0.45 7.53
C ALA A 52 5.44 1.23 7.24
N SER A 53 5.92 1.16 6.00
CA SER A 53 7.14 1.85 5.55
C SER A 53 6.85 3.27 5.07
N ALA A 54 5.60 3.58 4.73
CA ALA A 54 5.06 4.93 4.60
C ALA A 54 3.84 5.03 5.53
N PRO A 55 3.97 5.59 6.75
CA PRO A 55 2.84 5.65 7.68
C PRO A 55 1.68 6.36 6.99
N ALA A 56 0.55 5.66 6.86
CA ALA A 56 -0.70 6.20 6.34
C ALA A 56 -1.32 7.31 7.23
N ALA A 57 -0.52 7.97 8.07
CA ALA A 57 -0.84 9.18 8.81
C ALA A 57 -1.18 10.38 7.88
N LEU A 58 -0.99 10.25 6.56
CA LEU A 58 -1.49 11.21 5.57
C LEU A 58 -2.87 10.87 4.99
N SER A 59 -3.48 9.72 5.33
CA SER A 59 -4.80 9.35 4.77
C SER A 59 -6.01 9.84 5.57
N ARG A 60 -5.81 10.81 6.47
CA ARG A 60 -6.90 11.62 7.03
C ARG A 60 -6.86 13.06 6.48
N ARG A 61 -7.00 13.19 5.15
CA ARG A 61 -7.65 14.30 4.41
C ARG A 61 -7.24 14.27 2.92
N GLN A 62 -7.93 13.46 2.11
CA GLN A 62 -8.21 13.82 0.71
C GLN A 62 -9.38 12.97 0.18
N ALA A 63 -10.56 13.19 0.77
CA ALA A 63 -11.78 13.11 -0.02
C ALA A 63 -11.82 14.39 -0.86
N GLY A 64 -11.32 14.35 -2.09
CA GLY A 64 -11.43 15.48 -3.02
C GLY A 64 -10.34 15.51 -4.09
N GLY A 65 -10.70 15.12 -5.32
CA GLY A 65 -10.01 15.62 -6.51
C GLY A 65 -9.61 14.58 -7.56
N PHE A 66 -10.54 13.79 -8.09
CA PHE A 66 -10.32 12.97 -9.30
C PHE A 66 -10.44 13.79 -10.61
N LEU A 67 -10.48 15.12 -10.58
CA LEU A 67 -10.82 15.92 -11.77
C LEU A 67 -10.05 17.24 -11.83
N ARG A 68 -8.80 17.21 -12.29
CA ARG A 68 -8.19 18.28 -13.12
C ARG A 68 -7.03 17.70 -13.94
N ALA A 69 -7.33 16.76 -14.83
CA ALA A 69 -6.59 16.73 -16.08
C ALA A 69 -7.18 17.87 -16.93
N GLU A 70 -6.45 18.96 -17.07
CA GLU A 70 -6.82 20.00 -18.04
C GLU A 70 -6.91 19.34 -19.43
N PRO A 71 -7.92 19.64 -20.25
CA PRO A 71 -7.95 19.16 -21.61
C PRO A 71 -6.70 19.69 -22.32
N ARG A 72 -5.87 18.77 -22.81
CA ARG A 72 -4.71 19.10 -23.65
C ARG A 72 -5.24 19.95 -24.81
N LYS A 73 -4.87 21.23 -24.87
CA LYS A 73 -5.16 22.06 -26.04
C LYS A 73 -4.55 21.36 -27.26
N GLU A 74 -5.38 21.01 -28.23
CA GLU A 74 -4.92 20.65 -29.56
C GLU A 74 -4.02 21.76 -30.08
N PRO A 75 -2.86 21.44 -30.71
CA PRO A 75 -2.13 22.43 -31.45
C PRO A 75 -3.01 22.88 -32.63
N GLU A 76 -3.37 24.16 -32.62
CA GLU A 76 -3.99 24.83 -33.74
C GLU A 76 -3.16 24.60 -35.01
N ASN A 77 -3.80 23.99 -36.02
CA ASN A 77 -3.18 23.63 -37.28
C ASN A 77 -3.01 24.93 -38.11
N PRO A 78 -1.78 25.30 -38.55
CA PRO A 78 -1.56 26.57 -39.26
C PRO A 78 -1.90 26.52 -40.77
N PHE A 79 -2.57 25.48 -41.24
CA PHE A 79 -3.09 25.37 -42.60
C PHE A 79 -4.59 25.04 -42.51
N GLY A 80 -5.42 26.01 -42.91
CA GLY A 80 -6.87 26.05 -42.70
C GLY A 80 -7.69 25.03 -43.47
#